data_AF-A0A7W6JBQ7-F1
#
_entry.id   AF-A0A7W6JBQ7-F1
#
_cell.length_a   1.000
_cell.length_b   1.000
_cell.length_c   1.000
_cell.angle_alpha   90.00
_cell.angle_beta   90.00
_cell.angle_gamma   90.00
#
_symmetry.space_group_name_H-M   'P 1'
#
loop_
_entity.id
_entity.type
_entity.pdbx_description
1 polymer ?
#
loop_
_entity_poly.entity_id
_entity_poly.type
_entity_poly.pdbx_seq_one_letter_code
_entity_poly.pdbx_strand_id
1 'polypeptide(L)' 'MKVCIVDGPTGLCLGCYRSLQEIGGWSGLSDDQRAAIMAELPSRRSRIDPAKLGPV' A
#
# COMPACT_ATOMS: atom_id res chain seq x y z
N MET A 1 -11.05 -6.48 -11.90
CA MET A 1 -10.02 -7.11 -11.05
C MET A 1 -8.78 -6.21 -11.09
N LYS A 2 -8.42 -5.51 -10.00
CA LYS A 2 -7.16 -4.75 -9.97
C LYS A 2 -6.07 -5.67 -9.43
N VAL A 3 -5.16 -6.12 -10.29
CA VAL A 3 -4.00 -6.89 -9.84
C VAL A 3 -3.09 -5.97 -9.04
N CYS A 4 -2.77 -6.36 -7.80
CA CYS A 4 -1.85 -5.63 -6.94
C CYS A 4 -0.47 -6.28 -7.06
N ILE A 5 0.53 -5.52 -7.50
CA ILE A 5 1.93 -5.96 -7.53
C ILE A 5 2.58 -5.45 -6.24
N VAL A 6 3.19 -6.35 -5.48
CA VAL A 6 3.83 -6.03 -4.19
C VAL A 6 5.34 -5.98 -4.38
N ASP A 7 5.97 -4.94 -3.85
CA ASP A 7 7.43 -4.84 -3.77
C ASP A 7 7.95 -5.80 -2.70
N GLY A 8 8.85 -6.72 -3.07
CA GLY A 8 9.44 -7.66 -2.12
C GLY A 8 10.23 -6.99 -0.99
N PRO A 9 11.13 -6.03 -1.29
CA PRO A 9 11.90 -5.31 -0.28
C PRO A 9 11.07 -4.53 0.74
N THR A 10 10.06 -3.77 0.31
CA THR A 10 9.25 -2.96 1.23
C THR A 10 8.00 -3.67 1.74
N GLY A 11 7.57 -4.75 1.09
CA GLY A 11 6.30 -5.43 1.37
C GLY A 11 5.06 -4.59 1.04
N LEU A 12 5.19 -3.57 0.18
CA LEU A 12 4.12 -2.62 -0.14
C LEU A 12 3.63 -2.82 -1.57
N CYS A 13 2.32 -2.66 -1.79
CA CYS A 13 1.75 -2.64 -3.13
C CYS A 13 2.22 -1.41 -3.90
N LEU A 14 2.77 -1.60 -5.10
CA LEU A 14 3.25 -0.53 -5.97
C LEU A 14 2.15 0.44 -6.41
N GLY A 15 0.88 -0.01 -6.39
CA GLY A 15 -0.26 0.80 -6.83
C GLY A 15 -1.03 1.49 -5.70
N CYS A 16 -1.16 0.86 -4.53
CA CYS A 16 -1.94 1.42 -3.42
C CYS A 16 -1.16 1.62 -2.12
N TYR A 17 0.14 1.30 -2.10
CA TYR A 17 1.06 1.50 -0.98
C TYR A 17 0.66 0.83 0.34
N ARG A 18 -0.30 -0.10 0.28
CA ARG A 18 -0.71 -0.97 1.40
C ARG A 18 0.08 -2.26 1.40
N SER A 19 0.29 -2.83 2.58
CA SER A 19 0.87 -4.15 2.76
C SER A 19 -0.13 -5.26 2.45
N LEU A 20 0.37 -6.48 2.23
CA LEU A 20 -0.48 -7.66 2.05
C LEU A 20 -1.42 -7.91 3.24
N GLN A 21 -0.95 -7.67 4.45
CA GLN A 21 -1.74 -7.84 5.66
C GLN A 21 -2.90 -6.84 5.72
N GLU A 22 -2.65 -5.58 5.34
CA GLU A 22 -3.69 -4.55 5.27
C GLU A 22 -4.72 -4.86 4.18
N ILE A 23 -4.27 -5.38 3.03
CA ILE A 23 -5.15 -5.76 1.92
C ILE A 23 -6.02 -6.96 2.30
N GLY A 24 -5.42 -8.01 2.87
CA GLY A 24 -6.13 -9.23 3.29
C GLY A 24 -7.07 -9.01 4.48
N GLY A 25 -6.72 -8.12 5.39
CA GLY A 25 -7.51 -7.79 6.58
C GLY A 25 -8.49 -6.63 6.41
N TRP A 26 -8.56 -5.99 5.23
CA TRP A 26 -9.21 -4.69 5.04
C TRP A 26 -10.66 -4.65 5.53
N SER A 27 -11.44 -5.70 5.24
CA SER A 27 -12.85 -5.80 5.64
C SER A 27 -13.05 -5.87 7.16
N GLY A 28 -12.06 -6.36 7.91
CA GLY A 28 -12.09 -6.48 9.37
C GLY A 28 -11.56 -5.26 10.12
N LEU A 29 -10.96 -4.28 9.42
CA LEU A 29 -10.49 -3.05 10.04
C LEU A 29 -11.65 -2.09 10.35
N SER A 30 -11.59 -1.46 11.53
CA SER A 30 -12.47 -0.34 11.88
C SER A 30 -12.18 0.89 11.02
N ASP A 31 -13.14 1.81 10.94
CA ASP A 31 -13.01 3.02 10.12
C ASP A 31 -11.84 3.89 10.56
N ASP A 32 -11.57 3.99 11.86
CA ASP A 32 -10.38 4.71 12.38
C ASP A 32 -9.07 4.07 11.93
N GLN A 33 -8.99 2.73 11.93
CA GLN A 33 -7.79 2.02 11.46
C GLN A 33 -7.59 2.23 9.96
N ARG A 34 -8.68 2.19 9.18
CA ARG A 34 -8.63 2.47 7.74
C ARG A 34 -8.19 3.90 7.46
N ALA A 35 -8.71 4.87 8.23
CA ALA A 35 -8.34 6.28 8.12
C ALA A 35 -6.85 6.49 8.46
N ALA A 36 -6.36 5.88 9.53
CA ALA A 36 -4.95 5.92 9.90
C ALA A 36 -4.06 5.37 8.78
N ILE A 37 -4.38 4.18 8.24
CA ILE A 37 -3.64 3.58 7.14
C ILE A 37 -3.64 4.49 5.91
N MET A 38 -4.81 5.02 5.53
CA MET A 38 -4.94 5.92 4.38
C MET A 38 -4.11 7.21 4.54
N ALA A 39 -4.01 7.76 5.75
CA ALA A 39 -3.18 8.92 6.04
C ALA A 39 -1.67 8.62 5.91
N GLU A 40 -1.24 7.37 6.14
CA GLU A 40 0.16 6.97 5.99
C GLU A 40 0.55 6.60 4.56
N LEU A 41 -0.39 6.24 3.67
CA LEU A 41 -0.06 5.80 2.30
C LEU A 41 0.82 6.78 1.50
N PRO A 42 0.60 8.11 1.55
CA PRO A 42 1.43 9.05 0.79
C PRO A 42 2.91 9.03 1.21
N SER A 43 3.19 8.84 2.51
CA SER A 43 4.57 8.82 3.02
C SER A 43 5.27 7.49 2.73
N ARG A 44 4.50 6.41 2.60
CA ARG A 44 5.00 5.08 2.22
C ARG A 44 5.48 5.02 0.76
N ARG A 45 4.94 5.86 -0.13
CA ARG A 45 5.42 5.96 -1.52
C ARG A 45 6.92 6.24 -1.59
N SER A 46 7.44 7.08 -0.71
CA SER A 46 8.87 7.44 -0.66
C SER A 46 9.78 6.28 -0.21
N ARG A 47 9.21 5.20 0.34
CA ARG A 47 9.97 4.00 0.73
C ARG A 47 10.17 3.05 -0.44
N ILE A 48 9.35 3.16 -1.48
CA ILE A 48 9.44 2.35 -2.69
C ILE A 48 10.44 3.01 -3.62
N ASP A 49 11.32 2.20 -4.22
CA ASP A 49 12.22 2.67 -5.25
C ASP A 49 11.42 3.36 -6.38
N PRO A 50 11.68 4.65 -6.67
CA PRO A 50 10.96 5.38 -7.70
C PRO A 50 11.08 4.74 -9.08
N ALA A 51 12.12 3.93 -9.37
CA ALA A 51 12.21 3.17 -10.62
C ALA A 51 11.13 2.09 -10.76
N LYS A 52 10.50 1.65 -9.66
CA LYS A 52 9.42 0.66 -9.62
C LYS A 52 8.03 1.30 -9.66
N LEU A 53 7.95 2.59 -9.35
CA LEU A 53 6.74 3.39 -9.51
C LEU A 53 6.68 3.74 -11.00
N GLY A 54 5.77 3.13 -11.75
CA GLY A 54 5.65 3.35 -13.20
C GLY A 54 5.55 4.84 -13.57
N PRO A 55 5.68 5.19 -14.87
CA PRO A 55 5.69 6.59 -15.31
C PRO A 55 4.48 7.33 -14.76
N VAL A 56 4.75 8.46 -14.11
CA VAL A 56 3.79 9.43 -13.60
C VAL A 56 3.03 10.09 -14.75
#